data_AF-A0A961NLL0-F1
#
_entry.id   AF-A0A961NLL0-F1
#
_cell.length_a   1.000
_cell.length_b   1.000
_cell.length_c   1.000
_cell.angle_alpha   90.00
_cell.angle_beta   90.00
_cell.angle_gamma   90.00
#
_symmetry.space_group_name_H-M   'P 1'
#
loop_
_entity.id
_entity.type
_entity.pdbx_description
1 polymer ?
#
loop_
_entity_poly.entity_id
_entity_poly.type
_entity_poly.pdbx_seq_one_letter_code
_entity_poly.pdbx_strand_id
1 'polypeptide(L)'
;MPVTPTKRRSTLIATIATALLSLVAFVLIDQAQVMGFRQAERSRIADHLGLIRARLESQINQTLHLTRALNAYVAVHPQLSRDQFNAICAQILADARIIRNIGLSRGYVLTYVYPPGNNRAVIGLDFRNVPE
;
A
#
# COMPACT_ATOMS: atom_id res chain seq x y z
N MET A 1 37.23 -12.51 -67.79
CA MET A 1 37.21 -13.95 -67.45
C MET A 1 35.80 -14.32 -66.99
N PRO A 2 35.09 -15.24 -67.66
CA PRO A 2 33.72 -15.58 -67.31
C PRO A 2 33.70 -16.40 -66.01
N VAL A 3 32.94 -15.94 -65.03
CA VAL A 3 32.79 -16.62 -63.74
C VAL A 3 31.97 -17.89 -63.96
N THR A 4 32.52 -19.06 -63.65
CA THR A 4 31.85 -20.36 -63.79
C THR A 4 30.53 -20.39 -63.00
N PRO A 5 29.42 -20.92 -63.58
CA PRO A 5 28.05 -20.75 -63.05
C PRO A 5 27.83 -21.32 -61.63
N THR A 6 28.70 -22.22 -61.17
CA THR A 6 28.67 -22.83 -59.83
C THR A 6 29.07 -21.86 -58.70
N LYS A 7 30.11 -21.03 -58.88
CA LYS A 7 30.55 -20.07 -57.85
C LYS A 7 29.53 -18.97 -57.58
N ARG A 8 28.79 -18.55 -58.61
CA ARG A 8 27.75 -17.52 -58.49
C ARG A 8 26.51 -18.04 -57.75
N ARG A 9 26.21 -19.34 -57.87
CA ARG A 9 25.10 -19.97 -57.12
C ARG A 9 25.42 -20.13 -55.64
N SER A 10 26.65 -20.50 -55.28
CA SER A 10 27.03 -20.66 -53.87
C SER A 10 27.08 -19.34 -53.09
N THR A 11 27.54 -18.24 -53.72
CA THR A 11 27.53 -16.92 -53.07
C THR A 11 26.12 -16.40 -52.86
N LEU A 12 25.19 -16.63 -53.79
CA LEU A 12 23.78 -16.28 -53.63
C LEU A 12 23.14 -17.04 -52.47
N ILE A 13 23.40 -18.34 -52.34
CA ILE A 13 22.90 -19.15 -51.21
C ILE A 13 23.45 -18.61 -49.89
N ALA A 14 24.74 -18.29 -49.82
CA ALA A 14 25.34 -17.73 -48.60
C ALA A 14 24.72 -16.38 -48.23
N THR A 15 24.51 -15.47 -49.19
CA THR A 15 23.87 -14.18 -48.91
C THR A 15 22.43 -14.31 -48.44
N ILE A 16 21.66 -15.25 -49.02
CA ILE A 16 20.29 -15.51 -48.60
C ILE A 16 20.27 -16.11 -47.19
N ALA A 17 21.15 -17.06 -46.90
CA ALA A 17 21.27 -17.66 -45.57
C ALA A 17 21.62 -16.60 -44.51
N THR A 18 22.58 -15.72 -44.79
CA THR A 18 22.93 -14.62 -43.87
C THR A 18 21.77 -13.65 -43.69
N ALA A 19 21.08 -13.26 -44.77
CA ALA A 19 19.91 -12.38 -44.68
C ALA A 19 18.77 -13.01 -43.86
N LEU A 20 18.52 -14.30 -44.04
CA LEU A 20 17.52 -15.05 -43.26
C LEU A 20 17.91 -15.13 -41.79
N LEU A 21 19.18 -15.44 -41.48
CA LEU A 21 19.68 -15.46 -40.10
C LEU A 21 19.55 -14.09 -39.44
N SER A 22 19.93 -13.02 -40.13
CA SER A 22 19.77 -11.65 -39.65
C SER A 22 18.31 -11.29 -39.40
N LEU A 23 17.40 -11.71 -40.29
CA LEU A 23 15.96 -11.48 -40.11
C LEU A 23 15.42 -12.23 -38.89
N VAL A 24 15.80 -13.50 -38.70
CA VAL A 24 15.40 -14.28 -37.53
C VAL A 24 15.93 -13.64 -36.25
N ALA A 25 17.21 -13.27 -36.22
CA ALA A 25 17.80 -12.58 -35.07
C ALA A 25 17.08 -11.26 -34.76
N PHE A 26 16.75 -10.48 -35.79
CA PHE A 26 16.00 -9.23 -35.63
C PHE A 26 14.62 -9.46 -34.99
N VAL A 27 13.86 -10.45 -35.46
CA VAL A 27 12.54 -10.78 -34.91
C VAL A 27 12.65 -11.26 -33.45
N LEU A 28 13.64 -12.09 -33.12
CA LEU A 28 13.85 -12.56 -31.76
C LEU A 28 14.21 -11.42 -30.80
N ILE A 29 15.07 -10.49 -31.25
CA ILE A 29 15.46 -9.31 -30.46
C ILE A 29 14.25 -8.40 -30.25
N ASP A 30 13.48 -8.12 -31.30
CA ASP A 30 12.27 -7.29 -31.21
C ASP A 30 11.25 -7.87 -30.23
N GLN A 31 10.98 -9.18 -30.32
CA GLN A 31 10.09 -9.87 -29.38
C GLN A 31 10.61 -9.80 -27.94
N ALA A 32 11.92 -10.04 -27.72
CA ALA A 32 12.53 -9.93 -26.40
C ALA A 32 12.41 -8.51 -25.83
N GLN A 33 12.58 -7.48 -26.66
CA GLN A 33 12.41 -6.07 -26.26
C GLN A 33 10.96 -5.77 -25.87
N VAL A 34 9.98 -6.18 -26.68
CA VAL A 34 8.55 -5.98 -26.39
C VAL A 34 8.14 -6.69 -25.11
N MET A 35 8.60 -7.91 -24.89
CA MET A 35 8.35 -8.67 -23.67
C MET A 35 8.98 -8.00 -22.44
N GLY A 36 10.24 -7.59 -22.56
CA GLY A 36 10.97 -6.89 -21.50
C GLY A 36 10.31 -5.58 -21.10
N PHE A 37 9.87 -4.78 -22.08
CA PHE A 37 9.17 -3.52 -21.84
C PHE A 37 7.85 -3.73 -21.10
N ARG A 38 7.02 -4.68 -21.56
CA ARG A 38 5.73 -5.00 -20.90
C ARG A 38 5.94 -5.50 -19.47
N GLN A 39 6.97 -6.32 -19.23
CA GLN A 39 7.27 -6.83 -17.90
C GLN A 39 7.77 -5.71 -16.98
N ALA A 40 8.64 -4.82 -17.47
CA ALA A 40 9.12 -3.67 -16.72
C ALA A 40 7.96 -2.75 -16.31
N GLU A 41 7.02 -2.49 -17.21
CA GLU A 41 5.85 -1.65 -16.93
C GLU A 41 4.94 -2.28 -15.86
N ARG A 42 4.69 -3.59 -15.96
CA ARG A 42 3.94 -4.33 -14.94
C ARG A 42 4.65 -4.34 -13.59
N SER A 43 5.98 -4.51 -13.57
CA SER A 43 6.78 -4.46 -12.35
C SER A 43 6.66 -3.10 -11.68
N ARG A 44 6.79 -2.00 -12.44
CA ARG A 44 6.64 -0.64 -11.90
C ARG A 44 5.27 -0.42 -11.25
N ILE A 45 4.20 -0.89 -11.90
CA ILE A 45 2.85 -0.80 -11.35
C ILE A 45 2.75 -1.63 -10.07
N ALA A 46 3.27 -2.86 -10.07
CA ALA A 46 3.27 -3.74 -8.89
C ALA A 46 4.06 -3.13 -7.72
N ASP A 47 5.22 -2.54 -7.98
CA ASP A 47 6.05 -1.89 -6.97
C ASP A 47 5.31 -0.67 -6.37
N HIS A 48 4.67 0.14 -7.22
CA HIS A 48 3.90 1.28 -6.75
C HIS A 48 2.69 0.86 -5.90
N LEU A 49 1.95 -0.15 -6.34
CA LEU A 49 0.86 -0.74 -5.56
C LEU A 49 1.37 -1.34 -4.24
N GLY A 50 2.53 -1.99 -4.26
CA GLY A 50 3.19 -2.53 -3.08
C GLY A 50 3.51 -1.44 -2.05
N LEU A 51 4.05 -0.30 -2.50
CA LEU A 51 4.32 0.85 -1.64
C LEU A 51 3.04 1.44 -1.03
N ILE A 52 1.97 1.60 -1.82
CA ILE A 52 0.68 2.07 -1.32
C ILE A 52 0.14 1.10 -0.26
N ARG A 53 0.15 -0.20 -0.56
CA ARG A 53 -0.30 -1.25 0.35
C ARG A 53 0.49 -1.23 1.66
N ALA A 54 1.82 -1.20 1.58
CA ALA A 54 2.68 -1.18 2.76
C ALA A 54 2.39 0.04 3.64
N ARG A 55 2.14 1.22 3.03
CA ARG A 55 1.77 2.44 3.76
C ARG A 55 0.42 2.30 4.46
N LEU A 56 -0.58 1.72 3.80
CA LEU A 56 -1.90 1.47 4.39
C LEU A 56 -1.80 0.47 5.56
N GLU A 57 -1.11 -0.65 5.35
CA GLU A 57 -0.89 -1.66 6.40
C GLU A 57 -0.16 -1.06 7.60
N SER A 58 0.87 -0.24 7.37
CA SER A 58 1.59 0.46 8.43
C SER A 58 0.66 1.39 9.23
N GLN A 59 -0.18 2.18 8.56
CA GLN A 59 -1.11 3.11 9.23
C GLN A 59 -2.18 2.37 10.04
N ILE A 60 -2.71 1.28 9.50
CA ILE A 60 -3.70 0.42 10.19
C ILE A 60 -3.06 -0.21 11.42
N ASN A 61 -1.87 -0.82 11.27
CA ASN A 61 -1.19 -1.48 12.38
C ASN A 61 -0.82 -0.50 13.49
N GLN A 62 -0.30 0.68 13.15
CA GLN A 62 0.00 1.73 14.13
C GLN A 62 -1.25 2.11 14.94
N THR A 63 -2.38 2.30 14.27
CA THR A 63 -3.67 2.60 14.90
C THR A 63 -4.08 1.49 15.88
N LEU A 64 -4.02 0.22 15.46
CA LEU A 64 -4.36 -0.92 16.30
C LEU A 64 -3.45 -1.02 17.54
N HIS A 65 -2.15 -0.77 17.38
CA HIS A 65 -1.21 -0.80 18.50
C HIS A 65 -1.51 0.29 19.53
N LEU A 66 -1.80 1.51 19.09
CA LEU A 66 -2.15 2.63 19.98
C LEU A 66 -3.48 2.38 20.70
N THR A 67 -4.49 1.86 20.01
CA THR A 67 -5.76 1.46 20.65
C THR A 67 -5.55 0.38 21.71
N ARG A 68 -4.73 -0.64 21.45
CA ARG A 68 -4.40 -1.69 22.44
C ARG A 68 -3.65 -1.12 23.65
N ALA A 69 -2.68 -0.24 23.41
CA ALA A 69 -1.93 0.41 24.49
C ALA A 69 -2.84 1.27 25.37
N LEU A 70 -3.74 2.05 24.77
CA LEU A 70 -4.73 2.84 25.50
C LEU A 70 -5.68 1.95 26.31
N ASN A 71 -6.17 0.86 25.73
CA ASN A 71 -7.05 -0.07 26.43
C ASN A 71 -6.35 -0.72 27.64
N ALA A 72 -5.11 -1.18 27.47
CA ALA A 72 -4.30 -1.73 28.56
C ALA A 72 -4.06 -0.70 29.68
N TYR A 73 -3.75 0.54 29.30
CA TYR A 73 -3.54 1.62 30.27
C TYR A 73 -4.80 1.93 31.08
N VAL A 74 -5.95 2.03 30.41
CA VAL A 74 -7.25 2.27 31.06
C VAL A 74 -7.65 1.10 31.97
N ALA A 75 -7.38 -0.14 31.57
CA ALA A 75 -7.70 -1.33 32.37
C ALA A 75 -6.97 -1.33 33.72
N VAL A 76 -5.74 -0.83 33.77
CA VAL A 76 -4.94 -0.71 35.00
C VAL A 76 -5.26 0.57 35.78
N HIS A 77 -5.80 1.61 35.11
CA HIS A 77 -6.16 2.90 35.70
C HIS A 77 -7.66 3.21 35.56
N PRO A 78 -8.56 2.46 36.22
CA PRO A 78 -10.02 2.63 36.05
C PRO A 78 -10.53 3.99 36.54
N GLN A 79 -9.76 4.69 37.36
CA GLN A 79 -10.06 6.02 37.89
C GLN A 79 -9.36 7.15 37.12
N LEU A 80 -8.92 6.89 35.88
CA LEU A 80 -8.28 7.87 34.98
C LEU A 80 -9.04 9.21 34.97
N SER A 81 -8.33 10.31 35.23
CA SER A 81 -8.93 11.65 35.18
C SER A 81 -9.13 12.13 33.74
N ARG A 82 -10.01 13.11 33.55
CA ARG A 82 -10.24 13.72 32.23
C ARG A 82 -8.97 14.34 31.65
N ASP A 83 -8.15 15.00 32.48
CA ASP A 83 -6.93 15.65 32.02
C ASP A 83 -5.87 14.64 31.59
N GLN A 84 -5.73 13.54 32.33
CA GLN A 84 -4.86 12.43 31.95
C GLN A 84 -5.33 11.78 30.64
N PHE A 85 -6.63 11.53 30.51
CA PHE A 85 -7.21 11.01 29.27
C PHE A 85 -6.95 11.93 28.07
N ASN A 86 -7.17 13.24 28.23
CA ASN A 86 -6.94 14.23 27.19
C ASN A 86 -5.46 14.30 26.78
N ALA A 87 -4.53 14.26 27.74
CA ALA A 87 -3.10 14.28 27.47
C ALA A 87 -2.65 13.06 26.65
N ILE A 88 -3.11 11.86 27.02
CA ILE A 88 -2.80 10.63 26.30
C ILE A 88 -3.41 10.65 24.90
N CYS A 89 -4.68 11.04 24.78
CA CYS A 89 -5.35 11.09 23.48
C CYS A 89 -4.75 12.15 22.54
N ALA A 90 -4.28 13.28 23.08
CA ALA A 90 -3.57 14.30 22.29
C ALA A 90 -2.32 13.71 21.63
N GLN A 91 -1.55 12.92 22.38
CA GLN A 91 -0.36 12.24 21.85
C GLN A 91 -0.72 11.18 20.81
N ILE A 92 -1.74 10.36 21.07
CA ILE A 92 -2.21 9.35 20.12
C ILE A 92 -2.68 9.97 18.80
N LEU A 93 -3.44 11.07 18.85
CA LEU A 93 -3.95 11.73 17.63
C LEU A 93 -2.85 12.46 16.84
N ALA A 94 -1.76 12.88 17.50
CA ALA A 94 -0.60 13.43 16.81
C ALA A 94 0.09 12.36 15.94
N ASP A 95 0.16 11.11 16.42
CA ASP A 95 0.83 10.00 15.75
C ASP A 95 -0.09 9.27 14.76
N ALA A 96 -1.35 9.06 15.10
CA ALA A 96 -2.34 8.31 14.33
C ALA A 96 -3.35 9.23 13.63
N ARG A 97 -2.93 9.86 12.53
CA ARG A 97 -3.75 10.84 11.77
C ARG A 97 -5.06 10.30 11.20
N ILE A 98 -5.25 8.98 11.15
CA ILE A 98 -6.50 8.36 10.69
C ILE A 98 -7.57 8.34 11.79
N ILE A 99 -7.18 8.40 13.07
CA ILE A 99 -8.10 8.47 14.20
C ILE A 99 -8.63 9.89 14.30
N ARG A 100 -9.95 10.05 14.18
CA ARG A 100 -10.61 11.36 14.30
C ARG A 100 -11.03 11.66 15.73
N ASN A 101 -11.58 10.65 16.41
CA ASN A 101 -12.15 10.75 17.74
C ASN A 101 -11.79 9.51 18.55
N ILE A 102 -11.56 9.67 19.85
CA ILE A 102 -11.39 8.62 20.84
C ILE A 102 -12.43 8.84 21.94
N GLY A 103 -13.25 7.83 22.20
CA GLY A 103 -14.22 7.81 23.29
C GLY A 103 -13.80 6.82 24.37
N LEU A 104 -13.97 7.21 25.64
CA LEU A 104 -13.85 6.31 26.78
C LEU A 104 -15.21 6.07 27.40
N SER A 105 -15.68 4.83 27.38
CA SER A 105 -16.83 4.40 28.15
C SER A 105 -16.44 3.84 29.50
N ARG A 106 -17.31 3.98 30.49
CA ARG A 106 -17.29 3.20 31.72
C ARG A 106 -18.58 2.40 31.76
N GLY A 107 -18.47 1.07 31.63
CA GLY A 107 -19.61 0.24 31.27
C GLY A 107 -20.16 0.63 29.89
N TYR A 108 -21.46 0.89 29.81
CA TYR A 108 -22.15 1.26 28.56
C TYR A 108 -22.30 2.77 28.36
N VAL A 109 -21.78 3.60 29.26
CA VAL A 109 -21.95 5.06 29.20
C VAL A 109 -20.65 5.72 28.74
N LEU A 110 -20.74 6.55 27.69
CA LEU A 110 -19.62 7.34 27.19
C LEU A 110 -19.27 8.45 28.17
N THR A 111 -18.10 8.38 28.81
CA THR A 111 -17.70 9.32 29.87
C THR A 111 -16.76 10.42 29.37
N TYR A 112 -15.80 10.09 28.52
CA TYR A 112 -14.86 11.05 27.92
C TYR A 112 -14.83 10.91 26.40
N VAL A 113 -14.57 12.03 25.72
CA VAL A 113 -14.33 12.08 24.28
C VAL A 113 -13.22 13.08 23.99
N TYR A 114 -12.34 12.73 23.07
CA TYR A 114 -11.28 13.59 22.54
C TYR A 114 -11.23 13.47 21.00
N PRO A 115 -11.06 14.57 20.24
CA PRO A 115 -11.04 15.95 20.72
C PRO A 115 -12.40 16.38 21.28
N PRO A 116 -12.44 17.24 22.30
CA PRO A 116 -13.66 17.58 23.01
C PRO A 116 -14.62 18.50 22.23
N GLY A 117 -14.26 19.00 21.05
CA GLY A 117 -14.98 20.04 20.29
C GLY A 117 -16.47 19.78 20.08
N ASN A 118 -16.88 19.38 18.87
CA ASN A 118 -18.30 19.17 18.57
C ASN A 118 -18.87 17.87 19.19
N ASN A 119 -18.00 17.03 19.76
CA ASN A 119 -18.38 15.72 20.30
C ASN A 119 -18.78 15.76 21.79
N ARG A 120 -18.82 16.95 22.42
CA ARG A 120 -19.29 17.06 23.80
C ARG A 120 -20.74 16.63 23.98
N ALA A 121 -21.57 16.78 22.94
CA ALA A 121 -22.98 16.44 22.97
C ALA A 121 -23.26 14.93 23.12
N VAL A 122 -22.28 14.06 22.83
CA VAL A 122 -22.43 12.60 22.97
C VAL A 122 -21.94 12.07 24.32
N ILE A 123 -21.35 12.91 25.17
CA ILE A 123 -20.95 12.50 26.52
C ILE A 123 -22.23 12.20 27.32
N GLY A 124 -22.25 11.06 28.02
CA GLY A 124 -23.43 10.54 28.72
C GLY A 124 -24.30 9.62 27.87
N LEU A 125 -23.96 9.42 26.59
CA LEU A 125 -24.63 8.45 25.73
C LEU A 125 -24.48 7.04 26.32
N ASP A 126 -25.60 6.39 26.57
CA ASP A 126 -25.65 4.97 26.87
C ASP A 126 -25.77 4.20 25.56
N PHE A 127 -24.74 3.42 25.23
CA PHE A 127 -24.67 2.65 23.99
C PHE A 127 -25.82 1.64 23.84
N ARG A 128 -26.50 1.27 24.94
CA ARG A 128 -27.68 0.38 24.88
C ARG A 128 -28.92 1.05 24.28
N ASN A 129 -28.93 2.37 24.19
CA ASN A 129 -30.04 3.16 23.67
C ASN A 129 -29.80 3.58 22.20
N VAL A 130 -28.71 3.14 21.59
CA VAL A 130 -28.36 3.43 20.19
C VAL A 130 -28.73 2.22 19.34
N PRO A 131 -29.67 2.33 18.39
CA PRO A 131 -29.96 1.25 17.44
C PRO A 131 -28.78 1.02 16.49
N GLU A 132 -28.61 -0.23 16.01
CA GLU A 132 -27.55 -0.60 15.04
C GLU A 132 -27.68 0.10 13.69
#